data_AF-A0A954RV46-F1
#
_entry.id   AF-A0A954RV46-F1
#
_cell.length_a   1.000
_cell.length_b   1.000
_cell.length_c   1.000
_cell.angle_alpha   90.00
_cell.angle_beta   90.00
_cell.angle_gamma   90.00
#
_symmetry.space_group_name_H-M   'P 1'
#
loop_
_entity.id
_entity.type
_entity.pdbx_description
1 polymer ?
#
loop_
_entity_poly.entity_id
_entity_poly.type
_entity_poly.pdbx_seq_one_letter_code
_entity_poly.pdbx_strand_id
1 'polypeptide(L)'
;MGRTVGRLLLCFPPALAAGLFILGDSSSGLEPDPNVQLASASNASEEVIVTHDGLLPPEFEHAWIPDGPKYVGSASCAASNCHGGDSLKGIVGSEHSIWLQKDPHANSYDVLLNETSRHMIDLLRKSPRYSEL
;
A
#
# COMPACT_ATOMS: atom_id res chain seq x y z
N MET A 1 -59.14 57.45 -23.27
CA MET A 1 -57.98 57.26 -22.38
C MET A 1 -57.67 55.77 -22.36
N GLY A 2 -56.52 55.20 -22.69
CA GLY A 2 -55.19 55.69 -22.96
C GLY A 2 -54.23 54.53 -22.67
N ARG A 3 -53.80 53.83 -23.73
CA ARG A 3 -52.57 53.04 -23.95
C ARG A 3 -51.85 52.40 -22.74
N THR A 4 -51.65 51.08 -22.81
CA THR A 4 -50.42 50.42 -22.31
C THR A 4 -49.91 49.41 -23.33
N VAL A 5 -48.95 49.86 -24.14
CA VAL A 5 -48.03 49.05 -24.94
C VAL A 5 -46.72 49.02 -24.16
N GLY A 6 -46.13 47.84 -23.95
CA GLY A 6 -44.86 47.72 -23.25
C GLY A 6 -44.30 46.30 -23.24
N ARG A 7 -44.22 45.65 -24.41
CA ARG A 7 -43.49 44.39 -24.57
C ARG A 7 -42.02 44.73 -24.78
N LEU A 8 -41.25 44.79 -23.69
CA LEU A 8 -39.81 44.99 -23.73
C LEU A 8 -39.14 43.65 -24.06
N LEU A 9 -38.96 43.37 -25.35
CA LEU A 9 -38.05 42.37 -25.86
C LEU A 9 -36.63 42.98 -25.82
N LEU A 10 -35.84 42.60 -24.81
CA LEU A 10 -34.39 42.82 -24.85
C LEU A 10 -33.73 41.59 -25.49
N CYS A 11 -33.36 41.75 -26.75
CA CYS A 11 -32.25 41.01 -27.36
C CYS A 11 -30.94 41.54 -26.80
N PHE A 12 -29.99 40.66 -26.44
CA PHE A 12 -28.53 40.82 -26.58
C PHE A 12 -27.84 39.51 -26.12
N PRO A 13 -26.64 39.16 -26.60
CA PRO A 13 -26.38 38.21 -27.69
C PRO A 13 -25.69 36.89 -27.22
N PRO A 14 -25.59 35.85 -28.08
CA PRO A 14 -24.83 34.65 -27.80
C PRO A 14 -23.39 34.81 -28.30
N ALA A 15 -22.44 35.10 -27.40
CA ALA A 15 -21.02 34.94 -27.69
C ALA A 15 -20.20 34.98 -26.39
N LEU A 16 -19.92 33.81 -25.82
CA LEU A 16 -18.64 33.54 -25.20
C LEU A 16 -18.37 32.04 -25.32
N ALA A 17 -17.76 31.67 -26.45
CA ALA A 17 -16.96 30.46 -26.52
C ALA A 17 -15.61 30.78 -25.87
N ALA A 18 -15.36 30.24 -24.68
CA ALA A 18 -14.01 29.99 -24.16
C ALA A 18 -14.12 29.22 -22.83
N GLY A 19 -13.52 28.03 -22.79
CA GLY A 19 -13.14 27.39 -21.53
C GLY A 19 -14.17 26.41 -20.94
N LEU A 20 -14.48 25.33 -21.66
CA LEU A 20 -14.82 24.09 -20.99
C LEU A 20 -13.53 23.56 -20.34
N PHE A 21 -13.22 24.07 -19.14
CA PHE A 21 -12.32 23.37 -18.24
C PHE A 21 -13.03 22.06 -17.88
N ILE A 22 -12.59 20.97 -18.50
CA ILE A 22 -12.79 19.65 -17.91
C ILE A 22 -12.12 19.76 -16.54
N LEU A 23 -12.93 19.83 -15.49
CA LEU A 23 -12.50 19.44 -14.16
C LEU A 23 -12.15 17.96 -14.30
N GLY A 24 -10.88 17.71 -14.60
CA GLY A 24 -10.28 16.40 -14.40
C GLY A 24 -10.53 16.08 -12.94
N ASP A 25 -11.30 15.02 -12.72
CA ASP A 25 -11.36 14.36 -11.43
C ASP A 25 -9.93 13.92 -11.11
N SER A 26 -9.23 14.75 -10.34
CA SER A 26 -7.99 14.40 -9.66
C SER A 26 -8.35 13.40 -8.56
N SER A 27 -8.85 12.24 -8.95
CA SER A 27 -8.49 11.02 -8.26
C SER A 27 -6.97 11.01 -8.30
N SER A 28 -6.35 11.23 -7.16
CA SER A 28 -4.96 10.88 -6.92
C SER A 28 -4.86 9.36 -7.07
N GLY A 29 -4.93 8.89 -8.31
CA GLY A 29 -4.45 7.61 -8.74
C GLY A 29 -2.95 7.65 -8.57
N LEU A 30 -2.51 7.36 -7.34
CA LEU A 30 -1.33 6.54 -7.19
C LEU A 30 -1.66 5.24 -7.93
N GLU A 31 -1.33 5.20 -9.22
CA GLU A 31 -1.18 3.96 -9.96
C GLU A 31 -0.37 3.04 -9.03
N PRO A 32 -0.93 1.92 -8.56
CA PRO A 32 -0.19 1.00 -7.72
C PRO A 32 1.06 0.58 -8.49
N ASP A 33 2.22 0.70 -7.84
CA ASP A 33 3.51 0.32 -8.42
C ASP A 33 3.36 -1.06 -9.11
N PRO A 34 3.68 -1.19 -10.41
CA PRO A 34 3.52 -2.45 -11.13
C PRO A 34 4.32 -3.60 -10.49
N ASN A 35 5.33 -3.31 -9.68
CA ASN A 35 6.06 -4.31 -8.90
C ASN A 35 5.26 -4.86 -7.70
N VAL A 36 4.28 -4.10 -7.18
CA VAL A 36 3.38 -4.56 -6.10
C VAL A 36 2.27 -5.46 -6.66
N GLN A 37 1.80 -5.21 -7.89
CA GLN A 37 0.80 -6.07 -8.53
C GLN A 37 1.38 -7.42 -8.96
N LEU A 38 2.66 -7.48 -9.36
CA LEU A 38 3.28 -8.74 -9.78
C LEU A 38 3.45 -9.74 -8.63
N ALA A 39 3.62 -9.25 -7.39
CA ALA A 39 3.72 -10.11 -6.20
C ALA A 39 2.38 -10.78 -5.80
N SER A 40 1.24 -10.27 -6.31
CA SER A 40 -0.08 -10.71 -5.88
C SER A 40 -0.78 -11.68 -6.86
N ALA A 41 -0.30 -11.77 -8.11
CA ALA A 41 -0.99 -12.54 -9.16
C ALA A 41 -0.30 -13.87 -9.54
N SER A 42 0.94 -14.13 -9.12
CA SER A 42 1.70 -15.31 -9.58
C SER A 42 1.65 -16.54 -8.68
N ASN A 43 0.99 -16.50 -7.53
CA ASN A 43 1.10 -17.57 -6.54
C ASN A 43 -0.18 -18.42 -6.40
N ALA A 44 -0.92 -18.59 -7.50
CA ALA A 44 -1.91 -19.66 -7.59
C ALA A 44 -1.19 -20.97 -7.96
N SER A 45 -1.17 -21.89 -6.99
CA SER A 45 -0.81 -23.31 -7.08
C SER A 45 0.61 -23.66 -7.54
N GLU A 46 1.59 -23.45 -6.66
CA GLU A 46 2.56 -24.51 -6.37
C GLU A 46 2.94 -24.41 -4.90
N GLU A 47 2.48 -25.37 -4.09
CA GLU A 47 2.94 -25.50 -2.71
C GLU A 47 4.39 -26.00 -2.78
N VAL A 48 5.34 -25.07 -2.90
CA VAL A 48 6.75 -25.37 -2.69
C VAL A 48 6.90 -25.67 -1.20
N ILE A 49 6.71 -26.93 -0.84
CA ILE A 49 7.13 -27.45 0.45
C ILE A 49 8.65 -27.44 0.41
N VAL A 50 9.25 -26.38 0.94
CA VAL A 50 10.67 -26.38 1.29
C VAL A 50 10.80 -27.35 2.46
N THR A 51 11.08 -28.62 2.16
CA THR A 51 11.51 -29.56 3.20
C THR A 51 12.88 -29.09 3.66
N HIS A 52 12.94 -28.47 4.84
CA HIS A 52 14.19 -28.12 5.49
C HIS A 52 14.86 -29.40 6.00
N ASP A 53 15.35 -30.22 5.07
CA ASP A 53 16.04 -31.46 5.37
C ASP A 53 17.42 -31.12 5.96
N GLY A 54 17.46 -30.86 7.27
CA GLY A 54 18.68 -30.93 8.07
C GLY A 54 19.61 -29.71 8.07
N LEU A 55 19.14 -28.50 7.72
CA LEU A 55 19.97 -27.28 7.80
C LEU A 55 19.78 -26.46 9.09
N LEU A 56 18.78 -26.78 9.91
CA LEU A 56 18.57 -26.10 11.18
C LEU A 56 19.09 -26.97 12.33
N PRO A 57 19.85 -26.40 13.27
CA PRO A 57 20.23 -27.08 14.50
C PRO A 57 19.01 -27.67 15.22
N PRO A 58 19.14 -28.83 15.91
CA PRO A 58 18.03 -29.53 16.56
C PRO A 58 17.30 -28.69 17.62
N GLU A 59 17.92 -27.64 18.15
CA GLU A 59 17.27 -26.68 19.04
C GLU A 59 16.16 -25.84 18.36
N PHE A 60 16.14 -25.75 17.03
CA PHE A 60 15.12 -25.03 16.26
C PHE A 60 14.09 -25.95 15.58
N GLU A 61 14.17 -27.26 15.78
CA GLU A 61 13.28 -28.25 15.14
C GLU A 61 11.80 -28.05 15.56
N HIS A 62 11.55 -27.49 16.74
CA HIS A 62 10.21 -27.15 17.23
C HIS A 62 9.65 -25.83 16.66
N ALA A 63 10.46 -25.03 15.98
CA ALA A 63 10.04 -23.74 15.43
C ALA A 63 9.18 -23.91 14.16
N TRP A 64 9.27 -25.06 13.51
CA TRP A 64 8.48 -25.41 12.33
C TRP A 64 7.47 -26.49 12.71
N ILE A 65 6.30 -26.07 13.22
CA ILE A 65 5.16 -26.97 13.36
C ILE A 65 4.57 -27.13 11.94
N PRO A 66 4.64 -28.30 11.29
CA PRO A 66 4.18 -28.48 9.91
C PRO A 66 2.68 -28.14 9.75
N ASP A 67 1.92 -28.33 10.83
CA ASP A 67 0.48 -28.02 10.93
C ASP A 67 0.21 -26.73 11.76
N GLY A 68 1.26 -25.92 12.00
CA GLY A 68 1.17 -24.68 12.74
C GLY A 68 0.51 -23.56 11.92
N PRO A 69 0.10 -22.46 12.57
CA PRO A 69 -0.40 -21.30 11.85
C PRO A 69 0.67 -20.80 10.87
N LYS A 70 0.34 -20.87 9.56
CA LYS A 70 1.21 -20.37 8.49
C LYS A 70 1.23 -18.84 8.53
N TYR A 71 2.41 -18.24 8.37
CA TYR A 71 2.53 -16.80 8.16
C TYR A 71 1.99 -16.43 6.77
N VAL A 72 0.93 -15.63 6.72
CA VAL A 72 0.23 -15.25 5.46
C VAL A 72 0.46 -13.79 5.03
N GLY A 73 1.28 -13.04 5.79
CA GLY A 73 1.55 -11.62 5.53
C GLY A 73 0.42 -10.68 5.97
N SER A 74 0.73 -9.39 6.13
CA SER A 74 -0.25 -8.39 6.57
C SER A 74 -1.32 -8.06 5.52
N ALA A 75 -1.04 -8.33 4.24
CA ALA A 75 -1.97 -8.13 3.13
C ALA A 75 -3.22 -9.01 3.25
N SER A 76 -3.16 -10.16 3.94
CA SER A 76 -4.32 -11.02 4.18
C SER A 76 -5.43 -10.33 4.99
N CYS A 77 -5.10 -9.25 5.70
CA CYS A 77 -6.05 -8.45 6.48
C CYS A 77 -6.62 -7.25 5.70
N ALA A 78 -6.07 -6.94 4.52
CA ALA A 78 -6.31 -5.70 3.78
C ALA A 78 -7.65 -5.65 3.02
N ALA A 79 -8.45 -6.71 3.07
CA ALA A 79 -9.77 -6.69 2.45
C ALA A 79 -10.69 -5.69 3.17
N SER A 80 -11.50 -4.94 2.41
CA SER A 80 -12.38 -3.88 2.94
C SER A 80 -13.44 -4.40 3.91
N ASN A 81 -13.83 -5.67 3.79
CA ASN A 81 -14.74 -6.37 4.70
C ASN A 81 -14.04 -6.99 5.93
N CYS A 82 -12.71 -6.87 6.04
CA CYS A 82 -11.91 -7.36 7.17
C CYS A 82 -11.34 -6.19 7.96
N HIS A 83 -10.17 -5.67 7.55
CA HIS A 83 -9.47 -4.58 8.22
C HIS A 83 -8.92 -3.50 7.26
N GLY A 84 -9.23 -3.62 5.96
CA GLY A 84 -8.82 -2.67 4.92
C GLY A 84 -9.85 -1.58 4.60
N GLY A 85 -10.74 -1.27 5.54
CA GLY A 85 -11.68 -0.16 5.43
C GLY A 85 -10.97 1.19 5.25
N ASP A 86 -11.75 2.25 5.05
CA ASP A 86 -11.21 3.59 4.84
C ASP A 86 -10.42 4.11 6.05
N SER A 87 -9.30 4.80 5.82
CA SER A 87 -8.33 5.18 6.86
C SER A 87 -8.78 6.32 7.79
N LEU A 88 -10.09 6.49 7.96
CA LEU A 88 -10.67 7.43 8.90
C LEU A 88 -10.33 6.97 10.32
N LYS A 89 -9.63 7.83 11.06
CA LYS A 89 -9.08 7.50 12.37
C LYS A 89 -10.22 7.10 13.33
N GLY A 90 -10.11 5.91 13.93
CA GLY A 90 -11.00 5.45 14.99
C GLY A 90 -12.22 4.67 14.53
N ILE A 91 -12.27 4.25 13.25
CA ILE A 91 -13.30 3.34 12.74
C ILE A 91 -12.80 1.90 12.85
N VAL A 92 -13.56 1.03 13.51
CA VAL A 92 -13.30 -0.42 13.54
C VAL A 92 -13.35 -0.97 12.11
N GLY A 93 -12.37 -1.78 11.73
CA GLY A 93 -12.23 -2.32 10.37
C GLY A 93 -11.32 -1.49 9.45
N SER A 94 -10.70 -0.41 9.95
CA SER A 94 -9.73 0.41 9.20
C SER A 94 -8.28 0.20 9.65
N GLU A 95 -8.02 -0.80 10.48
CA GLU A 95 -6.75 -0.99 11.18
C GLU A 95 -5.59 -1.21 10.21
N HIS A 96 -5.77 -2.00 9.15
CA HIS A 96 -4.72 -2.22 8.16
C HIS A 96 -4.37 -0.92 7.43
N SER A 97 -5.37 -0.15 7.02
CA SER A 97 -5.17 1.10 6.28
C SER A 97 -4.57 2.19 7.16
N ILE A 98 -4.95 2.25 8.45
CA ILE A 98 -4.30 3.14 9.44
C ILE A 98 -2.85 2.72 9.66
N TRP A 99 -2.58 1.43 9.87
CA TRP A 99 -1.22 0.90 10.03
C TRP A 99 -0.34 1.28 8.85
N LEU A 100 -0.79 0.95 7.63
CA LEU A 100 -0.04 1.22 6.41
C LEU A 100 0.29 2.71 6.21
N GLN A 101 -0.64 3.61 6.56
CA GLN A 101 -0.50 5.05 6.30
C GLN A 101 0.15 5.84 7.42
N LYS A 102 0.03 5.40 8.68
CA LYS A 102 0.36 6.22 9.86
C LYS A 102 1.33 5.55 10.80
N ASP A 103 1.48 4.22 10.73
CA ASP A 103 2.38 3.50 11.62
C ASP A 103 3.78 3.42 11.00
N PRO A 104 4.83 3.91 11.66
CA PRO A 104 6.20 3.83 11.14
C PRO A 104 6.69 2.39 10.96
N HIS A 105 6.12 1.41 11.68
CA HIS A 105 6.49 0.01 11.54
C HIS A 105 6.12 -0.57 10.15
N ALA A 106 5.14 0.02 9.45
CA ALA A 106 4.83 -0.36 8.07
C ALA A 106 6.03 -0.17 7.11
N ASN A 107 6.96 0.73 7.46
CA ASN A 107 8.17 1.02 6.67
C ASN A 107 9.44 0.40 7.29
N SER A 108 9.30 -0.55 8.22
CA SER A 108 10.46 -1.14 8.93
C SER A 108 11.45 -1.82 7.98
N TYR A 109 10.98 -2.41 6.89
CA TYR A 109 11.83 -3.02 5.88
C TYR A 109 12.72 -1.98 5.16
N ASP A 110 12.19 -0.80 4.86
CA ASP A 110 12.95 0.27 4.21
C ASP A 110 14.10 0.77 5.09
N VAL A 111 13.89 0.78 6.42
CA VAL A 111 14.95 1.12 7.38
C VAL A 111 16.14 0.14 7.28
N LEU A 112 15.88 -1.14 7.04
CA LEU A 112 16.96 -2.13 6.85
C LEU A 112 17.73 -1.91 5.55
N LEU A 113 17.13 -1.24 4.57
CA LEU A 113 17.71 -1.05 3.24
C LEU A 113 18.32 0.34 3.00
N ASN A 114 18.26 1.24 3.98
CA ASN A 114 18.83 2.58 3.84
C ASN A 114 20.38 2.59 3.92
N GLU A 115 20.97 3.75 3.63
CA GLU A 115 22.44 3.93 3.62
C GLU A 115 23.08 3.61 4.97
N THR A 116 22.48 4.08 6.07
CA THR A 116 22.97 3.82 7.43
C THR A 116 23.03 2.34 7.73
N SER A 117 21.96 1.59 7.45
CA SER A 117 21.90 0.13 7.69
C SER A 117 22.91 -0.62 6.84
N ARG A 118 23.08 -0.24 5.57
CA ARG A 118 24.12 -0.80 4.70
C ARG A 118 25.53 -0.50 5.22
N HIS A 119 25.76 0.71 5.70
CA HIS A 119 27.05 1.10 6.28
C HIS A 119 27.36 0.30 7.54
N MET A 120 26.38 0.09 8.42
CA MET A 120 26.54 -0.75 9.61
C MET A 120 26.95 -2.18 9.24
N ILE A 121 26.31 -2.79 8.24
CA ILE A 121 26.67 -4.13 7.77
C ILE A 121 28.09 -4.15 7.17
N ASP A 122 28.49 -3.13 6.41
CA ASP A 122 29.85 -3.07 5.87
C ASP A 122 30.91 -2.94 6.97
N LEU A 123 30.64 -2.17 8.02
CA LEU A 123 31.50 -2.08 9.20
C LEU A 123 31.56 -3.40 9.97
N LEU A 124 30.40 -4.04 10.19
CA LEU A 124 30.34 -5.34 10.84
C LEU A 124 31.15 -6.38 10.07
N ARG A 125 31.00 -6.45 8.75
CA ARG A 125 31.74 -7.38 7.88
C ARG A 125 33.27 -7.18 7.93
N LYS A 126 33.73 -5.94 8.15
CA LYS A 126 35.16 -5.61 8.31
C LYS A 126 35.68 -5.89 9.72
N SER A 127 34.81 -6.11 10.70
CA SER A 127 35.19 -6.41 12.07
C SER A 127 35.81 -7.80 12.17
N PRO A 128 36.97 -7.97 12.85
CA PRO A 128 37.57 -9.28 13.09
C PRO A 128 36.64 -10.28 13.81
N ARG A 129 35.67 -9.78 14.58
CA ARG A 129 34.68 -10.63 15.26
C ARG A 129 33.62 -11.22 14.33
N TYR A 130 33.37 -10.59 13.19
CA TYR A 130 32.34 -11.06 12.26
C TYR A 130 32.81 -12.26 11.44
N SER A 131 34.12 -12.41 11.21
CA SER A 131 34.70 -13.59 10.53
C SER A 131 34.68 -14.88 11.36
N GLU A 132 34.26 -14.81 12.63
CA GLU A 132 34.17 -15.94 13.55
C GLU A 132 32.72 -16.45 13.74
N LEU A 133 31.74 -15.79 13.12
CA LEU A 133 30.33 -16.20 13.08
C LEU A 133 30.04 -17.03 11.83
#